data_AF-K1TNW6-F1
#
_entry.id   AF-K1TNW6-F1
#
_cell.length_a   1.000
_cell.length_b   1.000
_cell.length_c   1.000
_cell.angle_alpha   90.00
_cell.angle_beta   90.00
_cell.angle_gamma   90.00
#
_symmetry.space_group_name_H-M   'P 1'
#
loop_
_entity.id
_entity.type
_entity.pdbx_description
1 polymer ?
#
loop_
_entity_poly.entity_id
_entity_poly.type
_entity_poly.pdbx_seq_one_letter_code
_entity_poly.pdbx_strand_id
1 'polypeptide(L)'
;MSELSKFSPQTRVAIYNRVSTEKKVQMEALDVQVAYTRKLVEDNHLTIVDQYIEPETGTEAEHRLEYQRMIRDIKADRIDLVVVKCSDRLCRDQAEWHNFVKLHLQKKFQLYFYLDDHIYDHERDDIKY
;
A
#
# COMPACT_ATOMS: atom_id res chain seq x y z
N MET A 1 -13.29 13.17 8.87
CA MET A 1 -12.34 13.67 7.85
C MET A 1 -11.26 12.62 7.75
N SER A 2 -11.05 12.04 6.58
CA SER A 2 -10.02 11.00 6.42
C SER A 2 -8.63 11.55 6.74
N GLU A 3 -7.74 10.74 7.31
CA GLU A 3 -6.36 11.15 7.53
C GLU A 3 -5.62 11.48 6.22
N LEU A 4 -6.11 10.98 5.07
CA LEU A 4 -5.61 11.35 3.74
C LEU A 4 -5.76 12.85 3.43
N SER A 5 -6.72 13.53 4.05
CA SER A 5 -6.92 14.98 3.86
C SER A 5 -5.79 15.84 4.43
N LYS A 6 -4.88 15.24 5.21
CA LYS A 6 -3.68 15.90 5.73
C LYS A 6 -2.59 16.09 4.67
N PHE A 7 -2.68 15.39 3.54
CA PHE A 7 -1.69 15.42 2.47
C PHE A 7 -1.99 16.50 1.44
N SER A 8 -0.93 17.04 0.83
CA SER A 8 -1.09 18.03 -0.25
C SER A 8 -1.46 17.33 -1.57
N PRO A 9 -2.13 18.02 -2.52
CA PRO A 9 -2.46 17.46 -3.82
C PRO A 9 -1.25 16.99 -4.65
N GLN A 10 -0.07 17.57 -4.38
CA GLN A 10 1.19 17.20 -5.04
C GLN A 10 1.78 15.88 -4.51
N THR A 11 1.20 15.30 -3.45
CA THR A 11 1.66 14.04 -2.87
C THR A 11 1.51 12.91 -3.89
N ARG A 12 2.63 12.24 -4.15
CA ARG A 12 2.73 11.13 -5.10
C ARG A 12 2.34 9.81 -4.44
N VAL A 13 1.17 9.30 -4.77
CA VAL A 13 0.55 8.15 -4.13
C VAL A 13 0.76 6.89 -4.93
N ALA A 14 1.26 5.85 -4.27
CA ALA A 14 1.23 4.47 -4.75
C ALA A 14 0.12 3.70 -4.04
N ILE A 15 -0.71 3.00 -4.80
CA ILE A 15 -1.77 2.14 -4.25
C ILE A 15 -1.31 0.69 -4.37
N TYR A 16 -1.33 -0.08 -3.29
CA TYR A 16 -1.01 -1.50 -3.31
C TYR A 16 -2.25 -2.34 -2.92
N ASN A 17 -2.74 -3.12 -3.88
CA ASN A 17 -3.88 -4.01 -3.71
C ASN A 17 -3.42 -5.47 -3.82
N ARG A 18 -3.54 -6.23 -2.73
CA ARG A 18 -3.32 -7.68 -2.74
C ARG A 18 -4.63 -8.44 -2.58
N VAL A 19 -5.04 -9.19 -3.59
CA VAL A 19 -6.37 -9.82 -3.67
C VAL A 19 -6.34 -11.34 -3.64
N SER A 20 -7.25 -11.94 -2.88
CA SER A 20 -7.53 -13.37 -2.99
C SER A 20 -7.98 -13.71 -4.41
N THR A 21 -7.47 -14.82 -4.99
CA THR A 21 -7.84 -15.30 -6.34
C THR A 21 -8.66 -16.60 -6.33
N GLU A 22 -9.08 -17.08 -5.16
CA GLU A 22 -10.00 -18.21 -5.01
C GLU A 22 -11.47 -17.83 -5.29
N LYS A 23 -11.87 -17.96 -6.57
CA LYS A 23 -13.24 -18.02 -7.16
C LYS A 23 -13.64 -16.80 -8.01
N LYS A 24 -14.47 -17.05 -9.04
CA LYS A 24 -15.09 -16.04 -9.94
C LYS A 24 -15.77 -14.86 -9.22
N VAL A 25 -16.28 -15.08 -8.01
CA VAL A 25 -16.90 -14.03 -7.16
C VAL A 25 -15.88 -12.96 -6.74
N GLN A 26 -14.59 -13.28 -6.74
CA GLN A 26 -13.52 -12.36 -6.33
C GLN A 26 -13.04 -11.42 -7.46
N MET A 27 -13.34 -11.71 -8.72
CA MET A 27 -12.97 -10.81 -9.83
C MET A 27 -13.75 -9.50 -9.77
N GLU A 28 -15.06 -9.58 -9.54
CA GLU A 28 -15.90 -8.39 -9.30
C GLU A 28 -15.45 -7.66 -8.02
N ALA A 29 -15.04 -8.40 -6.99
CA ALA A 29 -14.52 -7.79 -5.76
C ALA A 29 -13.16 -7.10 -5.95
N LEU A 30 -12.32 -7.57 -6.88
CA LEU A 30 -11.05 -6.93 -7.22
C LEU A 30 -11.29 -5.60 -7.93
N ASP A 31 -12.11 -5.59 -8.98
CA ASP A 31 -12.41 -4.36 -9.72
C ASP A 31 -13.05 -3.30 -8.82
N VAL A 32 -13.92 -3.72 -7.90
CA VAL A 32 -14.51 -2.84 -6.89
C VAL A 32 -13.45 -2.31 -5.92
N GLN A 33 -12.50 -3.13 -5.45
CA GLN A 33 -11.43 -2.67 -4.55
C GLN A 33 -10.45 -1.71 -5.23
N VAL A 34 -10.10 -2.00 -6.48
CA VAL A 34 -9.23 -1.16 -7.32
C VAL A 34 -9.90 0.18 -7.57
N ALA A 35 -11.17 0.18 -7.99
CA ALA A 35 -11.94 1.40 -8.21
C ALA A 35 -12.16 2.19 -6.92
N TYR A 36 -12.46 1.51 -5.80
CA TYR A 36 -12.64 2.15 -4.50
C TYR A 36 -11.38 2.85 -4.03
N THR A 37 -10.23 2.17 -4.07
CA THR A 37 -8.96 2.76 -3.61
C THR A 37 -8.49 3.90 -4.51
N ARG A 38 -8.67 3.78 -5.83
CA ARG A 38 -8.43 4.89 -6.77
C ARG A 38 -9.31 6.10 -6.44
N LYS A 39 -10.62 5.87 -6.29
CA LYS A 39 -11.58 6.91 -5.94
C LYS A 39 -11.26 7.57 -4.59
N LEU A 40 -10.86 6.80 -3.59
CA LEU A 40 -10.46 7.32 -2.27
C LEU A 40 -9.31 8.33 -2.40
N VAL A 41 -8.32 8.05 -3.25
CA VAL A 41 -7.17 8.94 -3.46
C VAL A 41 -7.57 10.17 -4.28
N GLU A 42 -8.41 9.99 -5.30
CA GLU A 42 -8.94 11.07 -6.14
C GLU A 42 -9.86 12.03 -5.36
N ASP A 43 -10.73 11.49 -4.50
CA ASP A 43 -11.64 12.26 -3.63
C ASP A 43 -10.87 13.09 -2.58
N ASN A 44 -9.62 12.71 -2.27
CA ASN A 44 -8.70 13.49 -1.42
C ASN A 44 -7.76 14.40 -2.25
N HIS A 45 -8.00 14.55 -3.56
CA HIS A 45 -7.24 15.39 -4.48
C HIS A 45 -5.74 15.03 -4.60
N LEU A 46 -5.35 13.79 -4.31
CA LEU A 46 -3.95 13.36 -4.35
C LEU A 46 -3.57 12.83 -5.75
N THR A 47 -2.27 12.78 -6.03
CA THR A 47 -1.75 12.35 -7.34
C THR A 47 -1.38 10.87 -7.32
N ILE A 48 -2.15 10.02 -8.01
CA ILE A 48 -1.82 8.59 -8.19
C ILE A 48 -0.66 8.46 -9.17
N VAL A 49 0.48 7.92 -8.71
CA VAL A 49 1.62 7.58 -9.57
C VAL A 49 1.44 6.23 -10.21
N ASP A 50 1.05 5.24 -9.42
CA ASP A 50 0.85 3.87 -9.89
C ASP A 50 -0.06 3.08 -8.94
N GLN A 51 -0.69 2.04 -9.48
CA GLN A 51 -1.52 1.09 -8.75
C GLN A 51 -1.02 -0.33 -9.01
N TYR A 52 -0.54 -0.95 -7.94
CA TYR A 52 0.12 -2.25 -7.92
C TYR A 52 -0.89 -3.32 -7.49
N ILE A 53 -1.25 -4.23 -8.40
CA ILE A 53 -2.31 -5.22 -8.18
C ILE A 53 -1.69 -6.62 -8.15
N GLU A 54 -1.72 -7.26 -6.97
CA GLU A 54 -1.05 -8.52 -6.69
C GLU A 54 -2.08 -9.63 -6.33
N PRO A 55 -2.10 -10.78 -7.02
CA PRO A 55 -2.96 -11.92 -6.65
C PRO A 55 -2.43 -12.71 -5.42
N GLU A 56 -3.32 -13.38 -4.68
CA GLU A 56 -2.98 -14.12 -3.45
C GLU A 56 -2.76 -15.62 -3.71
N THR A 57 -3.39 -16.20 -4.75
CA THR A 57 -3.35 -17.64 -5.04
C THR A 57 -2.53 -17.95 -6.30
N GLY A 58 -1.77 -19.05 -6.22
CA GLY A 58 -0.90 -19.58 -7.27
C GLY A 58 0.32 -20.25 -6.63
N THR A 59 0.38 -21.57 -6.73
CA THR A 59 1.52 -22.44 -6.40
C THR A 59 2.86 -21.78 -6.73
N GLU A 60 3.71 -21.52 -5.71
CA GLU A 60 4.92 -20.68 -5.84
C GLU A 60 4.57 -19.27 -6.38
N ALA A 61 4.65 -18.22 -5.57
CA ALA A 61 5.75 -17.28 -5.80
C ALA A 61 5.95 -16.85 -7.28
N GLU A 62 4.95 -16.27 -7.95
CA GLU A 62 5.22 -15.30 -9.03
C GLU A 62 5.79 -14.00 -8.40
N HIS A 63 6.92 -14.15 -7.71
CA HIS A 63 7.91 -13.17 -7.25
C HIS A 63 7.43 -11.88 -6.55
N ARG A 64 6.13 -11.70 -6.25
CA ARG A 64 5.57 -10.43 -5.80
C ARG A 64 6.06 -9.27 -6.67
N LEU A 65 5.97 -9.45 -7.98
CA LEU A 65 6.57 -8.54 -8.95
C LEU A 65 6.06 -7.11 -8.76
N GLU A 66 4.80 -6.96 -8.38
CA GLU A 66 4.17 -5.66 -8.15
C GLU A 66 4.65 -5.03 -6.85
N TYR A 67 4.77 -5.81 -5.77
CA TYR A 67 5.42 -5.33 -4.55
C TYR A 67 6.87 -4.92 -4.81
N GLN A 68 7.65 -5.73 -5.53
CA GLN A 68 9.04 -5.40 -5.87
C GLN A 68 9.13 -4.16 -6.78
N ARG A 69 8.17 -3.97 -7.69
CA ARG A 69 8.06 -2.76 -8.53
C ARG A 69 7.78 -1.53 -7.65
N MET A 70 6.85 -1.63 -6.70
CA MET A 70 6.58 -0.56 -5.72
C MET A 70 7.83 -0.23 -4.91
N ILE A 71 8.55 -1.24 -4.38
CA ILE A 71 9.79 -1.03 -3.63
C ILE A 71 10.86 -0.33 -4.48
N ARG A 72 10.97 -0.67 -5.78
CA ARG A 72 11.89 0.02 -6.70
C ARG A 72 11.50 1.48 -6.90
N ASP A 73 10.22 1.78 -7.06
CA ASP A 73 9.75 3.15 -7.24
C ASP A 73 9.88 4.00 -5.95
N ILE A 74 9.69 3.39 -4.78
CA ILE A 74 10.01 4.02 -3.48
C ILE A 74 11.51 4.31 -3.41
N LYS A 75 12.36 3.34 -3.79
CA LYS A 75 13.82 3.52 -3.80
C LYS A 75 14.29 4.60 -4.77
N ALA A 76 13.56 4.80 -5.86
CA ALA A 76 13.79 5.85 -6.85
C ALA A 76 13.19 7.22 -6.45
N ASP A 77 12.69 7.36 -5.22
CA ASP A 77 12.09 8.60 -4.69
C ASP A 77 10.92 9.09 -5.55
N ARG A 78 10.14 8.17 -6.14
CA ARG A 78 8.98 8.47 -6.98
C ARG A 78 7.65 8.51 -6.21
N ILE A 79 7.64 8.08 -4.95
CA ILE A 79 6.46 7.85 -4.13
C ILE A 79 6.63 8.56 -2.80
N ASP A 80 5.62 9.34 -2.40
CA ASP A 80 5.56 10.04 -1.11
C ASP A 80 4.61 9.36 -0.13
N LEU A 81 3.62 8.62 -0.63
CA LEU A 81 2.60 7.96 0.18
C LEU A 81 2.25 6.59 -0.42
N VAL A 82 2.23 5.55 0.41
CA VAL A 82 1.74 4.21 0.06
C VAL A 82 0.37 4.00 0.72
N VAL A 83 -0.64 3.65 -0.07
CA VAL A 83 -1.99 3.32 0.37
C VAL A 83 -2.21 1.82 0.25
N VAL A 84 -2.54 1.17 1.35
CA VAL A 84 -2.80 -0.28 1.42
C VAL A 84 -3.92 -0.57 2.41
N LYS A 85 -4.54 -1.75 2.31
CA LYS A 85 -5.67 -2.13 3.17
C LYS A 85 -5.28 -2.21 4.64
N CYS A 86 -4.28 -3.02 4.94
CA CYS A 86 -3.75 -3.30 6.28
C CYS A 86 -2.34 -3.89 6.13
N SER A 87 -1.62 -4.02 7.24
CA SER A 87 -0.25 -4.56 7.31
C SER A 87 -0.15 -5.98 6.75
N ASP A 88 -1.11 -6.87 7.05
CA ASP A 88 -1.13 -8.26 6.56
C ASP A 88 -1.22 -8.36 5.02
N ARG A 89 -1.81 -7.34 4.39
CA ARG A 89 -1.90 -7.27 2.92
C ARG A 89 -0.60 -6.76 2.33
N LEU A 90 0.17 -5.98 3.08
CA LEU A 90 1.45 -5.40 2.67
C LEU A 90 2.63 -6.36 2.86
N CYS A 91 2.77 -6.99 4.03
CA CYS A 91 3.91 -7.83 4.39
C CYS A 91 3.45 -9.22 4.83
N ARG A 92 4.21 -10.27 4.48
CA ARG A 92 3.83 -11.67 4.80
C ARG A 92 4.36 -12.14 6.16
N ASP A 93 5.42 -11.51 6.62
CA ASP A 93 6.08 -11.86 7.86
C ASP A 93 6.70 -10.62 8.53
N GLN A 94 7.18 -10.83 9.75
CA GLN A 94 7.78 -9.78 10.57
C GLN A 94 9.11 -9.27 9.98
N ALA A 95 9.86 -10.10 9.25
CA ALA A 95 11.14 -9.68 8.65
C ALA A 95 10.92 -8.73 7.47
N GLU A 96 9.91 -8.99 6.66
CA GLU A 96 9.50 -8.11 5.56
C GLU A 96 8.94 -6.80 6.10
N TRP A 97 8.11 -6.85 7.15
CA TRP A 97 7.66 -5.66 7.85
C TRP A 97 8.82 -4.80 8.36
N HIS A 98 9.81 -5.42 9.01
CA HIS A 98 11.02 -4.72 9.47
C HIS A 98 11.78 -4.03 8.33
N ASN A 99 11.94 -4.72 7.20
CA ASN A 99 12.61 -4.16 6.03
C ASN A 99 11.80 -3.00 5.43
N PHE A 100 10.48 -3.09 5.42
CA PHE A 100 9.60 -2.04 4.94
C PHE A 100 9.66 -0.79 5.84
N VAL A 101 9.63 -0.97 7.16
CA VAL A 101 9.78 0.10 8.14
C VAL A 101 11.14 0.80 8.01
N LYS A 102 12.23 0.02 7.85
CA LYS A 102 13.54 0.60 7.55
C LYS A 102 13.52 1.45 6.28
N LEU A 103 12.89 0.97 5.22
CA LEU A 103 12.76 1.72 3.97
C LEU A 103 11.92 2.99 4.17
N HIS A 104 10.83 2.92 4.91
CA HIS A 104 9.99 4.05 5.32
C HIS A 104 10.81 5.13 6.02
N LEU A 105 11.61 4.76 7.02
CA LEU A 105 12.47 5.71 7.75
C LEU A 105 13.57 6.30 6.87
N GLN A 106 14.18 5.49 5.98
CA GLN A 106 15.25 5.93 5.08
C GLN A 106 14.76 6.88 4.00
N LYS A 107 13.60 6.59 3.40
CA LYS A 107 13.05 7.32 2.25
C LYS A 107 12.00 8.35 2.64
N LYS A 108 11.52 8.32 3.88
CA LYS A 108 10.57 9.28 4.47
C LYS A 108 9.22 9.36 3.74
N PHE A 109 8.82 8.33 3.01
CA PHE A 109 7.47 8.21 2.46
C PHE A 109 6.48 7.86 3.58
N GLN A 110 5.21 8.21 3.46
CA GLN A 110 4.18 7.88 4.46
C GLN A 110 3.45 6.58 4.09
N LEU A 111 2.91 5.88 5.08
CA LEU A 111 2.12 4.66 4.88
C LEU A 111 0.73 4.87 5.48
N TYR A 112 -0.31 4.62 4.68
CA TYR A 112 -1.70 4.77 5.08
C TYR A 112 -2.48 3.46 4.92
N PHE A 113 -3.14 3.07 6.00
CA PHE A 113 -4.05 1.93 6.08
C PHE A 113 -5.49 2.40 5.95
N TYR A 114 -6.11 2.12 4.81
CA TYR A 114 -7.47 2.60 4.54
C TYR A 114 -8.57 1.81 5.27
N LEU A 115 -8.27 0.61 5.78
CA LEU A 115 -9.24 -0.14 6.58
C LEU A 115 -9.51 0.54 7.92
N ASP A 116 -8.46 1.09 8.52
CA ASP A 116 -8.48 1.73 9.85
C ASP A 116 -8.44 3.26 9.77
N ASP A 117 -8.43 3.82 8.55
CA ASP A 117 -8.22 5.25 8.25
C ASP A 117 -7.04 5.84 9.03
N HIS A 118 -5.91 5.12 9.01
CA HIS A 118 -4.76 5.38 9.88
C HIS A 118 -3.46 5.54 9.09
N ILE A 119 -2.73 6.63 9.37
CA ILE A 119 -1.34 6.82 8.94
C ILE A 119 -0.41 6.13 9.93
N TYR A 120 0.37 5.17 9.45
CA TYR A 120 1.38 4.48 10.24
C TYR A 120 2.37 5.47 10.84
N ASP A 121 2.57 5.36 12.14
CA ASP A 121 3.52 6.16 12.92
C ASP A 121 4.44 5.22 13.70
N HIS A 122 5.69 5.15 13.25
CA HIS A 122 6.73 4.32 13.88
C HIS A 122 6.96 4.68 15.36
N GLU A 123 6.69 5.91 15.80
CA GLU A 123 6.89 6.31 17.20
C GLU A 123 5.75 5.85 18.12
N ARG A 124 4.57 5.58 17.56
CA ARG A 124 3.38 5.14 18.32
C ARG A 124 3.25 3.62 18.38
N ASP A 125 3.72 2.93 17.35
CA ASP A 125 3.82 1.49 17.38
C ASP A 125 5.03 1.10 18.25
N ASP A 126 4.73 0.81 19.51
CA ASP A 126 5.60 0.37 20.62
C ASP A 126 6.30 -0.99 20.33
N ILE A 127 6.72 -1.23 19.09
CA ILE A 127 7.54 -2.38 18.70
C ILE A 127 8.95 -2.10 19.19
N LYS A 128 9.19 -2.46 20.45
CA LYS A 128 10.52 -2.58 21.04
C LYS A 128 11.35 -3.54 20.17
N TYR A 129 12.37 -2.99 19.52
CA TYR A 129 13.45 -3.76 18.91
C TYR A 129 14.50 -4.15 19.95
#